data_AF-A0A160PH57-F1
#
_entry.id   AF-A0A160PH57-F1
#
_cell.length_a   1.000
_cell.length_b   1.000
_cell.length_c   1.000
_cell.angle_alpha   90.00
_cell.angle_beta   90.00
_cell.angle_gamma   90.00
#
_symmetry.space_group_name_H-M   'P 1'
#
loop_
_entity.id
_entity.type
_entity.pdbx_description
1 polymer ?
#
loop_
_entity_poly.entity_id
_entity_poly.type
_entity_poly.pdbx_seq_one_letter_code
_entity_poly.pdbx_strand_id
1 'polypeptide(L)'
;MKQSSRLVKKPAETVLKDIRRATRRQLSAEEKIRIVLEGLRGEDSIAGLCRRESIVSSMYYGRSMEFLETGKRRLAGDTPVPQLRMRSRTCAARRAR
;
A
#
# COMPACT_ATOMS: atom_id res chain seq x y z
N MET A 1 26.05 9.82 -43.46
CA MET A 1 26.61 9.05 -42.32
C MET A 1 25.55 8.97 -41.22
N LYS A 2 25.13 7.76 -40.83
CA LYS A 2 24.10 7.54 -39.79
C LYS A 2 24.72 7.65 -38.41
N GLN A 3 24.49 8.75 -37.69
CA GLN A 3 24.71 8.82 -36.25
C GLN A 3 23.49 8.20 -35.57
N SER A 4 23.62 6.93 -35.19
CA SER A 4 22.63 6.27 -34.32
C SER A 4 22.74 6.90 -32.93
N SER A 5 21.61 7.38 -32.42
CA SER A 5 21.45 7.98 -31.11
C SER A 5 22.08 7.10 -30.04
N ARG A 6 23.13 7.59 -29.37
CA ARG A 6 23.58 7.01 -28.11
C ARG A 6 22.44 7.19 -27.11
N LEU A 7 21.60 6.16 -27.00
CA LEU A 7 20.65 6.03 -25.91
C LEU A 7 21.46 6.13 -24.62
N VAL A 8 21.36 7.28 -23.95
CA VAL A 8 21.98 7.53 -22.67
C VAL A 8 21.39 6.50 -21.71
N LYS A 9 22.10 5.40 -21.50
CA LYS A 9 21.73 4.37 -20.53
C LYS A 9 21.60 5.10 -19.19
N LYS A 10 20.41 5.05 -18.58
CA LYS A 10 20.20 5.63 -17.25
C LYS A 10 21.29 5.11 -16.31
N PRO A 11 21.83 5.96 -15.41
CA PRO A 11 22.88 5.53 -14.49
C PRO A 11 22.39 4.33 -13.68
N ALA A 12 23.29 3.38 -13.44
CA ALA A 12 22.96 2.09 -12.82
C ALA A 12 22.22 2.26 -11.49
N GLU A 13 22.55 3.28 -10.71
CA GLU A 13 21.88 3.60 -9.44
C GLU A 13 20.39 3.90 -9.60
N THR A 14 20.00 4.62 -10.65
CA THR A 14 18.59 4.94 -10.94
C THR A 14 17.85 3.68 -11.35
N VAL A 15 18.47 2.82 -12.15
CA VAL A 15 17.90 1.53 -12.56
C VAL A 15 17.70 0.62 -11.34
N LEU A 16 18.67 0.58 -10.42
CA LEU A 16 18.55 -0.20 -9.19
C LEU A 16 17.44 0.33 -8.27
N LYS A 17 17.28 1.66 -8.16
CA LYS A 17 16.17 2.27 -7.41
C LYS A 17 14.81 1.92 -8.03
N ASP A 18 14.71 1.96 -9.36
CA ASP A 18 13.50 1.63 -10.09
C ASP A 18 13.15 0.14 -9.95
N ILE A 19 14.13 -0.76 -10.07
CA ILE A 19 13.95 -2.20 -9.83
C ILE A 19 13.45 -2.43 -8.40
N ARG A 20 14.12 -1.86 -7.38
CA ARG A 20 13.71 -1.98 -5.97
C ARG A 20 12.29 -1.45 -5.72
N ARG A 21 11.88 -0.42 -6.45
CA ARG A 21 10.51 0.13 -6.38
C ARG A 21 9.51 -0.79 -7.07
N ALA A 22 9.86 -1.35 -8.22
CA ALA A 22 9.02 -2.25 -9.00
C ALA A 22 8.84 -3.62 -8.32
N THR A 23 9.89 -4.14 -7.68
CA THR A 23 9.86 -5.43 -6.95
C THR A 23 9.37 -5.29 -5.51
N ARG A 24 8.99 -4.08 -5.05
CA ARG A 24 8.42 -3.89 -3.71
C ARG A 24 7.08 -4.63 -3.63
N ARG A 25 6.99 -5.63 -2.76
CA ARG A 25 5.73 -6.37 -2.50
C ARG A 25 4.66 -5.38 -2.03
N GLN A 26 3.64 -5.18 -2.87
CA GLN A 26 2.47 -4.37 -2.53
C GLN A 26 1.50 -5.24 -1.73
N LEU A 27 1.58 -5.17 -0.41
CA LEU A 27 0.56 -5.79 0.44
C LEU A 27 -0.77 -5.08 0.21
N SER A 28 -1.83 -5.85 -0.08
CA SER A 28 -3.17 -5.29 -0.19
C SER A 28 -3.63 -4.71 1.15
N ALA A 29 -4.62 -3.83 1.16
CA ALA A 29 -5.18 -3.32 2.41
C ALA A 29 -5.71 -4.47 3.29
N GLU A 30 -6.31 -5.50 2.68
CA GLU A 30 -6.83 -6.69 3.36
C GLU A 30 -5.72 -7.52 4.02
N GLU A 31 -4.61 -7.72 3.33
CA GLU A 31 -3.45 -8.46 3.83
C GLU A 31 -2.80 -7.71 5.01
N LYS A 32 -2.73 -6.37 4.91
CA LYS A 32 -2.25 -5.53 6.02
C LYS A 32 -3.14 -5.64 7.27
N ILE A 33 -4.46 -5.68 7.09
CA ILE A 33 -5.40 -5.82 8.21
C ILE A 33 -5.30 -7.22 8.82
N ARG A 34 -5.18 -8.27 7.99
CA ARG A 34 -5.02 -9.66 8.46
C ARG A 34 -3.83 -9.80 9.42
N ILE A 35 -2.68 -9.26 9.03
CA ILE A 35 -1.43 -9.30 9.80
C ILE A 35 -1.57 -8.57 11.15
N VAL A 36 -2.26 -7.42 11.17
CA VAL A 36 -2.53 -6.69 12.41
C VAL A 36 -3.44 -7.49 13.33
N LEU A 37 -4.48 -8.13 12.79
CA LEU A 37 -5.39 -8.96 13.59
C LEU A 37 -4.69 -10.20 14.16
N GLU A 38 -3.81 -10.83 13.40
CA GLU A 38 -3.03 -11.99 13.87
C GLU A 38 -2.07 -11.60 15.00
N GLY A 39 -1.41 -10.44 14.89
CA GLY A 39 -0.57 -9.91 15.97
C GLY A 39 -1.34 -9.48 17.22
N LEU A 40 -2.61 -9.06 17.08
CA LEU A 40 -3.50 -8.77 18.21
C LEU A 40 -4.06 -10.05 18.87
N ARG A 41 -4.24 -11.13 18.10
CA ARG A 41 -4.66 -12.44 18.64
C ARG A 41 -3.58 -13.07 19.52
N GLY A 42 -2.31 -12.75 19.27
CA GLY A 42 -1.18 -13.21 20.08
C GLY A 42 -0.74 -14.65 19.81
N GLU A 43 -1.17 -15.24 18.70
CA GLU A 43 -0.80 -16.61 18.29
C GLU A 43 0.67 -16.69 17.86
N ASP A 44 1.17 -15.67 17.16
CA ASP A 44 2.57 -15.52 16.77
C ASP A 44 3.17 -14.26 17.43
N SER A 45 4.43 -14.35 17.88
CA SER A 45 5.15 -13.16 18.34
C SER A 45 5.26 -12.14 17.20
N ILE A 46 5.09 -10.85 17.50
CA ILE A 46 5.19 -9.75 16.53
C ILE A 46 6.49 -9.85 15.71
N ALA A 47 7.59 -10.29 16.33
CA ALA A 47 8.86 -10.50 15.66
C ALA A 47 8.85 -11.66 14.65
N GLY A 48 8.13 -12.76 14.95
CA GLY A 48 7.94 -13.89 14.05
C GLY A 48 7.08 -13.50 12.85
N LEU A 49 5.98 -12.80 13.11
CA LEU A 49 5.07 -12.25 12.09
C LEU A 49 5.79 -11.30 11.11
N CYS A 50 6.62 -10.39 11.64
CA CYS A 50 7.42 -9.48 10.82
C CYS A 50 8.40 -10.21 9.88
N ARG A 51 8.98 -11.35 10.31
CA ARG A 51 9.90 -12.15 9.49
C ARG A 51 9.17 -12.90 8.38
N ARG A 52 8.06 -13.58 8.70
CA ARG A 52 7.24 -14.32 7.72
C ARG A 52 6.73 -13.42 6.60
N GLU A 53 6.22 -12.25 6.98
CA GLU A 53 5.59 -11.32 6.05
C GLU A 53 6.58 -10.31 5.43
N SER A 54 7.87 -10.38 5.81
CA SER A 54 8.90 -9.43 5.37
C SER A 54 8.54 -7.97 5.65
N ILE A 55 8.01 -7.73 6.85
CA ILE A 55 7.57 -6.42 7.34
C ILE A 55 8.60 -5.88 8.33
N VAL A 56 8.86 -4.58 8.23
CA VAL A 56 9.64 -3.86 9.24
C VAL A 56 8.78 -3.62 10.47
N SER A 57 9.30 -3.87 11.67
CA SER A 57 8.55 -3.72 12.93
C SER A 57 7.92 -2.33 13.10
N SER A 58 8.59 -1.26 12.67
CA SER A 58 8.03 0.10 12.68
C SER A 58 6.73 0.22 11.86
N MET A 59 6.67 -0.45 10.71
CA MET A 59 5.50 -0.48 9.85
C MET A 59 4.34 -1.28 10.46
N TYR A 60 4.62 -2.27 11.31
CA TYR A 60 3.58 -3.01 12.04
C TYR A 60 2.94 -2.12 13.10
N TYR A 61 3.75 -1.51 13.98
CA TYR A 61 3.23 -0.68 15.06
C TYR A 61 2.49 0.56 14.54
N GLY A 62 2.99 1.22 13.48
CA GLY A 62 2.29 2.34 12.86
C GLY A 62 0.90 1.97 12.34
N ARG A 63 0.80 0.85 11.59
CA ARG A 63 -0.49 0.34 11.10
C ARG A 63 -1.42 -0.12 12.21
N SER A 64 -0.88 -0.75 13.26
CA SER A 64 -1.66 -1.22 14.41
C SER A 64 -2.28 -0.05 15.17
N MET A 65 -1.54 1.05 15.35
CA MET A 65 -2.06 2.27 15.98
C MET A 65 -3.19 2.88 15.17
N GLU A 66 -3.00 3.10 13.86
CA GLU A 66 -4.04 3.64 12.96
C GLU A 66 -5.29 2.76 12.93
N PHE A 67 -5.12 1.44 12.94
CA PHE A 67 -6.23 0.49 12.96
C PHE A 67 -7.05 0.61 14.25
N LEU A 68 -6.39 0.64 15.41
CA LEU A 68 -7.05 0.76 16.70
C LEU A 68 -7.70 2.13 16.89
N GLU A 69 -7.07 3.20 16.41
CA GLU A 69 -7.63 4.55 16.42
C GLU A 69 -8.90 4.63 15.57
N THR A 70 -8.86 4.03 14.37
CA THR A 70 -10.03 3.94 13.49
C THR A 70 -11.15 3.12 14.14
N GLY A 71 -10.82 2.00 14.78
CA GLY A 71 -11.78 1.18 15.53
C GLY A 71 -12.42 1.93 16.69
N LYS A 72 -11.62 2.64 17.49
CA LYS A 72 -12.11 3.47 18.60
C LYS A 72 -13.05 4.57 18.12
N ARG A 73 -12.69 5.31 17.07
CA ARG A 73 -13.55 6.35 16.46
C ARG A 73 -14.86 5.77 15.91
N ARG A 74 -14.81 4.57 15.34
CA ARG A 74 -16.01 3.88 14.82
C ARG A 74 -16.96 3.49 15.97
N LEU A 75 -16.42 2.99 17.07
CA LEU A 75 -17.19 2.63 18.27
C LEU A 75 -17.75 3.86 18.99
N ALA A 76 -17.01 4.97 19.01
CA ALA A 76 -17.46 6.25 19.53
C ALA A 76 -18.51 6.93 18.63
N GLY A 77 -18.72 6.44 17.40
CA GLY A 77 -19.68 7.01 16.45
C GLY A 77 -19.17 8.23 15.68
N ASP A 78 -17.90 8.63 15.85
CA ASP A 78 -17.32 9.85 15.27
C ASP A 78 -17.00 9.73 13.77
N THR A 79 -17.02 8.52 13.21
CA THR A 79 -16.72 8.35 11.79
C THR A 79 -17.95 8.64 10.93
N PRO A 80 -17.89 9.61 10.00
CA PRO A 80 -18.91 9.71 8.97
C PRO A 80 -18.98 8.38 8.20
N VAL A 81 -20.20 7.90 7.93
CA VAL A 81 -20.39 6.75 7.05
C VAL A 81 -19.63 7.00 5.75
N PRO A 82 -18.79 6.07 5.26
CA PRO A 82 -18.16 6.25 3.97
C PRO A 82 -19.29 6.39 2.95
N GLN A 83 -19.44 7.58 2.38
CA GLN A 83 -20.27 7.78 1.20
C GLN A 83 -19.73 6.81 0.16
N LEU A 84 -20.46 5.73 -0.06
CA LEU A 84 -20.31 4.92 -1.25
C LEU A 84 -20.62 5.87 -2.41
N ARG A 85 -19.59 6.56 -2.90
CA ARG A 85 -19.70 7.45 -4.05
C ARG A 85 -19.98 6.51 -5.21
N MET A 86 -21.27 6.27 -5.46
CA MET A 86 -21.81 5.71 -6.69
C MET A 86 -21.06 6.41 -7.81
N ARG A 87 -20.08 5.73 -8.40
CA ARG A 87 -19.40 6.21 -9.60
C ARG A 87 -20.47 6.13 -10.69
N SER A 88 -21.16 7.25 -10.92
CA SER A 88 -22.01 7.44 -12.10
C SER A 88 -21.13 7.20 -13.34
N ARG A 89 -21.37 6.06 -13.99
CA ARG A 89 -20.70 5.63 -15.22
C ARG A 89 -21.27 6.38 -16.43
N THR A 90 -21.34 7.70 -16.45
CA THR A 90 -21.79 8.44 -17.65
C THR A 90 -21.27 9.88 -17.66
N CYS A 91 -20.00 10.10 -18.03
CA CYS A 91 -19.54 11.38 -18.60
C CYS A 91 -18.12 11.24 -19.19
N ALA A 92 -17.91 10.28 -20.09
CA ALA A 92 -16.66 10.15 -20.83
C ALA A 92 -16.90 9.83 -22.32
N ALA A 93 -18.00 10.34 -22.88
CA ALA A 93 -18.31 10.15 -24.29
C ALA A 93 -18.93 11.42 -24.90
N ARG A 94 -18.12 12.47 -25.02
CA ARG A 94 -18.22 13.43 -26.13
C ARG A 94 -16.86 14.12 -26.34
N ARG A 95 -15.87 13.30 -26.69
CA ARG A 95 -14.67 13.75 -27.41
C ARG A 95 -15.11 14.14 -28.82
N ALA A 96 -14.79 15.38 -29.18
CA ALA A 96 -14.40 15.85 -30.51
C ALA A 96 -14.99 15.10 -31.73
N ARG A 97 -15.95 15.75 -32.38
CA ARG A 97 -15.88 15.92 -33.83
C ARG A 97 -15.66 17.40 -34.10
#